data_AF-A0A6G3Y0A5-F1
#
_entry.id   AF-A0A6G3Y0A5-F1
#
_cell.length_a   1.000
_cell.length_b   1.000
_cell.length_c   1.000
_cell.angle_alpha   90.00
_cell.angle_beta   90.00
_cell.angle_gamma   90.00
#
_symmetry.space_group_name_H-M   'P 1'
#
loop_
_entity.id
_entity.type
_entity.pdbx_description
1 polymer ?
#
loop_
_entity_poly.entity_id
_entity_poly.type
_entity_poly.pdbx_seq_one_letter_code
_entity_poly.pdbx_strand_id
1 'polypeptide(L)' 'VGSHYHFAEVNPGLRFDRAAARGLRLNIAAGTAVRFEPGIPADVELVPLTGRRVVPGLRGETGGALDA' A
#
# COMPACT_ATOMS: atom_id res chain seq x y z
N VAL A 1 4.86 -2.30 -7.35
CA VAL A 1 4.14 -1.36 -6.47
C VAL A 1 5.07 -0.22 -6.11
N GLY A 2 4.64 1.03 -6.31
CA GLY A 2 5.47 2.21 -6.07
C GLY A 2 5.51 2.64 -4.60
N SER A 3 6.54 3.41 -4.24
CA SER A 3 6.84 3.90 -2.88
C SER A 3 5.69 4.55 -2.10
N HIS A 4 4.75 5.23 -2.78
CA HIS A 4 3.69 6.04 -2.14
C HIS A 4 2.27 5.49 -2.35
N TYR A 5 2.14 4.31 -2.96
CA TYR A 5 0.84 3.69 -3.14
C TYR A 5 0.31 3.15 -1.79
N HIS A 6 -0.98 3.34 -1.50
CA HIS A 6 -1.62 2.78 -0.30
C HIS A 6 -1.61 1.25 -0.39
N PHE A 7 -0.79 0.59 0.44
CA PHE A 7 -0.44 -0.81 0.22
C PHE A 7 -1.64 -1.75 0.34
N ALA A 8 -2.62 -1.43 1.17
CA ALA A 8 -3.87 -2.20 1.26
C ALA A 8 -4.62 -2.30 -0.08
N GLU A 9 -4.47 -1.34 -0.99
CA GLU A 9 -5.21 -1.27 -2.26
C GLU A 9 -4.41 -1.79 -3.46
N VAL A 10 -3.23 -2.40 -3.27
CA VAL A 10 -2.47 -2.95 -4.41
C VAL A 10 -3.24 -4.07 -5.10
N ASN A 11 -2.77 -4.52 -6.28
CA ASN A 11 -3.41 -5.58 -7.06
C ASN A 11 -3.92 -6.76 -6.18
N PRO A 12 -5.21 -7.15 -6.27
CA PRO A 12 -5.80 -8.28 -5.52
C PRO A 12 -5.10 -9.62 -5.71
N GLY A 13 -4.34 -9.78 -6.80
CA GLY A 13 -3.52 -10.98 -7.03
C GLY A 13 -2.41 -11.17 -6.00
N LEU A 14 -2.02 -10.12 -5.26
CA LEU A 14 -1.09 -10.22 -4.14
C LEU A 14 -1.81 -10.66 -2.86
N ARG A 15 -1.31 -11.73 -2.23
CA ARG A 15 -1.87 -12.32 -1.01
C ARG A 15 -1.05 -11.88 0.20
N PHE A 16 -1.67 -11.14 1.11
CA PHE A 16 -1.11 -10.68 2.39
C PHE A 16 -2.26 -10.14 3.27
N ASP A 17 -1.97 -9.76 4.50
CA ASP A 17 -2.95 -9.13 5.40
C ASP A 17 -3.25 -7.68 4.98
N ARG A 18 -4.41 -7.49 4.33
CA ARG A 18 -4.88 -6.19 3.84
C ARG A 18 -5.25 -5.24 4.99
N ALA A 19 -5.74 -5.77 6.11
CA ALA A 19 -6.11 -4.96 7.27
C ALA A 19 -4.85 -4.40 7.95
N ALA A 20 -3.81 -5.23 8.09
CA ALA A 20 -2.51 -4.79 8.61
C ALA A 20 -1.83 -3.75 7.70
N ALA A 21 -2.09 -3.78 6.40
CA ALA A 21 -1.53 -2.82 5.44
C ALA A 21 -2.32 -1.49 5.34
N ARG A 22 -3.45 -1.36 6.03
CA ARG A 22 -4.31 -0.16 5.93
C ARG A 22 -3.58 1.07 6.47
N GLY A 23 -3.58 2.13 5.67
CA GLY A 23 -2.92 3.39 5.96
C GLY A 23 -1.39 3.35 5.88
N LEU A 24 -0.82 2.32 5.26
CA LEU A 24 0.63 2.16 5.10
C LEU A 24 1.06 2.23 3.62
N ARG A 25 2.33 2.53 3.39
CA ARG A 25 3.03 2.51 2.10
C ARG A 25 4.38 1.80 2.22
N LEU A 26 5.01 1.44 1.12
CA LEU A 26 6.34 0.81 1.13
C LEU A 26 7.41 1.71 1.78
N ASN A 27 8.23 1.14 2.66
CA ASN A 27 9.41 1.79 3.25
C ASN A 27 10.60 1.74 2.29
N ILE A 28 10.49 2.44 1.16
CA ILE A 28 11.55 2.51 0.14
C ILE A 28 11.75 3.95 -0.29
N ALA A 29 12.87 4.22 -0.96
CA ALA A 29 13.18 5.54 -1.49
C ALA A 29 12.07 6.08 -2.40
N ALA A 30 11.80 7.38 -2.29
CA ALA A 30 10.77 8.05 -3.10
C ALA A 30 11.04 7.87 -4.60
N GLY A 31 9.98 7.64 -5.38
CA GLY A 31 10.06 7.39 -6.83
C GLY A 31 10.46 5.95 -7.22
N THR A 32 10.87 5.10 -6.27
CA THR A 32 11.20 3.69 -6.52
C THR A 32 9.99 2.76 -6.35
N ALA A 33 10.17 1.47 -6.70
CA ALA A 33 9.13 0.45 -6.64
C ALA A 33 9.69 -0.94 -6.32
N VAL A 34 8.85 -1.78 -5.71
CA VAL A 34 9.10 -3.24 -5.57
C VAL A 34 8.35 -3.96 -6.69
N ARG A 35 9.03 -4.90 -7.36
CA ARG A 35 8.45 -5.80 -8.36
C ARG A 35 8.12 -7.14 -7.71
N PHE A 36 6.90 -7.62 -7.93
CA PHE A 36 6.44 -8.92 -7.45
C PHE A 36 6.28 -9.84 -8.66
N GLU A 37 7.08 -10.90 -8.72
CA GLU A 37 6.95 -11.91 -9.78
C GLU A 37 5.84 -12.91 -9.47
N PRO A 38 5.19 -13.51 -10.48
CA PRO A 38 4.17 -14.54 -10.26
C PRO A 38 4.71 -15.71 -9.44
N GLY A 39 4.05 -15.99 -8.31
CA GLY A 39 4.37 -17.13 -7.44
C GLY A 39 5.60 -16.97 -6.55
N ILE A 40 6.29 -15.82 -6.60
CA ILE A 40 7.48 -15.57 -5.78
C ILE A 40 7.09 -14.68 -4.59
N PRO A 41 7.26 -15.14 -3.33
CA PRO A 41 7.03 -14.30 -2.16
C PRO A 41 8.12 -13.22 -2.05
N ALA A 42 7.77 -12.08 -1.46
CA ALA A 42 8.71 -11.02 -1.14
C ALA A 42 8.33 -10.40 0.20
N ASP A 43 9.33 -10.25 1.07
CA ASP A 43 9.18 -9.53 2.33
C ASP A 43 9.40 -8.04 2.08
N VAL A 44 8.49 -7.22 2.61
CA VAL A 44 8.54 -5.76 2.49
C VAL A 44 8.25 -5.12 3.83
N GLU A 45 8.90 -3.99 4.07
CA GLU A 45 8.58 -3.14 5.22
C GLU A 45 7.61 -2.04 4.79
N LEU A 46 6.64 -1.76 5.66
CA LEU A 46 5.63 -0.74 5.44
C LEU A 46 5.76 0.36 6.50
N VAL A 47 5.56 1.61 6.08
CA VAL A 47 5.53 2.79 6.96
C VAL A 47 4.21 3.53 6.81
N PRO A 48 3.74 4.25 7.85
CA PRO A 48 2.48 4.99 7.79
C PRO A 48 2.46 6.05 6.70
N LEU A 49 1.29 6.20 6.06
CA LEU A 49 0.91 7.44 5.39
C LEU A 49 0.81 8.54 6.44
N THR A 50 1.37 9.71 6.14
CA THR A 50 1.36 10.88 7.03
C THR A 50 0.50 12.00 6.43
N GLY A 51 0.52 13.19 7.03
CA GLY A 51 -0.33 14.31 6.62
C GLY A 51 -1.78 14.08 7.05
N ARG A 52 -2.75 14.45 6.19
CA ARG A 52 -4.19 14.33 6.51
C ARG A 52 -4.71 12.88 6.53
N ARG A 53 -3.90 11.91 6.10
CA ARG A 53 -4.26 10.48 6.06
C ARG A 53 -5.60 10.21 5.35
N VAL A 54 -5.74 10.80 4.15
CA VAL A 54 -6.90 10.63 3.26
C VAL A 54 -6.45 9.94 1.96
N VAL A 55 -7.14 8.87 1.57
CA VAL A 55 -6.92 8.11 0.33
C VAL A 55 -8.22 8.15 -0.50
N PRO A 56 -8.42 9.18 -1.35
CA PRO A 56 -9.70 9.42 -2.01
C PRO A 56 -9.93 8.60 -3.30
N GLY A 57 -8.88 8.00 -3.88
CA GLY A 57 -8.94 7.34 -5.20
C GLY A 57 -8.44 5.90 -5.18
N LEU A 58 -7.45 5.60 -6.03
CA LEU A 58 -6.85 4.26 -6.20
C LEU A 58 -7.87 3.24 -6.72
N ARG A 59 -8.21 2.22 -5.92
CA ARG A 59 -9.27 1.25 -6.26
C ARG A 59 -10.59 1.60 -5.57
N GLY A 60 -10.63 2.68 -4.79
CA GLY A 60 -11.83 3.14 -4.08
C GLY A 60 -12.17 2.32 -2.84
N GLU A 61 -11.30 1.40 -2.40
CA GLU A 61 -11.57 0.55 -1.23
C GLU A 61 -11.45 1.32 0.09
N THR A 62 -10.63 2.39 0.12
CA THR A 62 -10.62 3.35 1.22
C THR A 62 -11.57 4.52 0.96
N GLY A 63 -11.47 5.15 -0.22
CA GLY A 63 -12.39 6.18 -0.70
C GLY A 63 -12.51 7.44 0.18
N GLY A 64 -11.55 7.71 1.07
CA GLY A 64 -11.69 8.78 2.06
C GLY A 64 -10.66 8.76 3.17
N ALA A 65 -11.03 9.30 4.34
CA ALA A 65 -10.18 9.35 5.52
C ALA A 65 -9.91 7.94 6.07
N LEU A 66 -8.68 7.71 6.51
CA LEU A 66 -8.25 6.42 7.07
C LEU A 66 -8.69 6.22 8.52
N ASP A 67 -8.80 7.31 9.28
CA ASP A 67 -8.97 7.32 10.73
C ASP A 67 -10.35 7.86 11.18
N ALA A 68 -11.37 7.71 10.33
CA ALA A 68 -12.74 8.11 10.62
C ALA A 68 -13.50 7.07 11.44
#